data_AF-A0A7G9FGJ4-F1
#
_entry.id   AF-A0A7G9FGJ4-F1
#
_cell.length_a   1.000
_cell.length_b   1.000
_cell.length_c   1.000
_cell.angle_alpha   90.00
_cell.angle_beta   90.00
_cell.angle_gamma   90.00
#
_symmetry.space_group_name_H-M   'P 1'
#
loop_
_entity.id
_entity.type
_entity.pdbx_description
1 polymer ?
#
loop_
_entity_poly.entity_id
_entity_poly.type
_entity_poly.pdbx_seq_one_letter_code
_entity_poly.pdbx_strand_id
1 'polypeptide(L)'
;MNKTENAAFKNDENKTASSNESSAAFSIKELVDNTDSEDIRAFLINALTDDPMLLQQFKLKMRCGISSDDLKIYKQAIDRIGKCYADKYGYISYYESRGFYNELSEFL
;
A
#
# COMPACT_ATOMS: atom_id res chain seq x y z
N MET A 1 -33.98 -62.16 -13.99
CA MET A 1 -32.92 -62.80 -13.18
C MET A 1 -32.49 -61.79 -12.12
N ASN A 2 -32.42 -62.26 -10.88
CA ASN A 2 -32.36 -61.51 -9.63
C ASN A 2 -30.96 -60.96 -9.30
N LYS A 3 -30.94 -60.21 -8.17
CA LYS A 3 -29.82 -59.83 -7.28
C LYS A 3 -29.15 -58.49 -7.64
N THR A 4 -28.97 -57.54 -6.72
CA THR A 4 -28.80 -57.66 -5.26
C THR A 4 -29.18 -56.36 -4.55
N GLU A 5 -29.82 -56.50 -3.40
CA GLU A 5 -29.95 -55.51 -2.33
C GLU A 5 -28.57 -55.00 -1.88
N ASN A 6 -28.46 -53.72 -1.51
CA ASN A 6 -27.61 -53.40 -0.37
C ASN A 6 -28.03 -52.11 0.38
N ALA A 7 -28.34 -52.34 1.65
CA ALA A 7 -28.19 -51.54 2.86
C ALA A 7 -28.37 -50.02 2.86
N ALA A 8 -29.32 -49.62 3.71
CA ALA A 8 -29.48 -48.33 4.35
C ALA A 8 -28.21 -47.87 5.10
N PHE A 9 -28.01 -46.55 5.19
CA PHE A 9 -27.86 -45.82 6.45
C PHE A 9 -28.00 -44.31 6.16
N LYS A 10 -29.15 -43.74 6.53
CA LYS A 10 -29.27 -42.31 6.80
C LYS A 10 -28.62 -42.08 8.16
N ASN A 11 -27.77 -41.06 8.27
CA ASN A 11 -27.55 -40.33 9.51
C ASN A 11 -27.16 -38.89 9.15
N ASP A 12 -28.11 -38.01 9.37
CA ASP A 12 -28.02 -36.57 9.30
C ASP A 12 -27.84 -36.11 10.74
N GLU A 13 -26.62 -35.73 11.14
CA GLU A 13 -26.38 -34.91 12.32
C GLU A 13 -25.18 -33.98 12.05
N ASN A 14 -25.54 -32.75 11.71
CA ASN A 14 -24.88 -31.50 12.03
C ASN A 14 -23.79 -31.58 13.12
N LYS A 15 -22.52 -31.34 12.75
CA LYS A 15 -21.57 -30.68 13.66
C LYS A 15 -20.77 -29.63 12.90
N THR A 16 -21.23 -28.40 13.13
CA THR A 16 -20.58 -27.14 12.81
C THR A 16 -19.23 -27.01 13.54
N ALA A 17 -18.36 -26.17 12.99
CA ALA A 17 -17.13 -25.59 13.55
C ALA A 17 -15.83 -26.41 13.43
N SER A 18 -15.14 -26.23 12.30
CA SER A 18 -13.69 -26.01 12.34
C SER A 18 -13.47 -24.59 11.83
N SER A 19 -13.46 -23.68 12.78
CA SER A 19 -13.11 -22.27 12.67
C SER A 19 -11.67 -22.14 12.16
N ASN A 20 -11.52 -22.05 10.83
CA ASN A 20 -10.47 -21.24 10.28
C ASN A 20 -10.95 -19.80 10.43
N GLU A 21 -10.66 -19.20 11.57
CA GLU A 21 -10.66 -17.75 11.74
C GLU A 21 -9.64 -17.19 10.73
N SER A 22 -10.07 -17.02 9.49
CA SER A 22 -9.54 -16.01 8.61
C SER A 22 -9.71 -14.72 9.40
N SER A 23 -8.63 -14.24 10.00
CA SER A 23 -8.51 -12.89 10.57
C SER A 23 -9.36 -11.98 9.69
N ALA A 24 -10.49 -11.51 10.22
CA ALA A 24 -11.41 -10.68 9.48
C ALA A 24 -10.56 -9.61 8.81
N ALA A 25 -10.55 -9.60 7.48
CA ALA A 25 -9.77 -8.65 6.72
C ALA A 25 -10.45 -7.30 6.93
N PHE A 26 -10.15 -6.67 8.07
CA PHE A 26 -10.65 -5.35 8.40
C PHE A 26 -10.19 -4.44 7.28
N SER A 27 -11.16 -3.81 6.62
CA SER A 27 -10.85 -2.81 5.62
C SER A 27 -10.03 -1.71 6.29
N ILE A 28 -8.98 -1.20 5.64
CA ILE A 28 -8.17 -0.09 6.16
C ILE A 28 -9.07 1.08 6.59
N LYS A 29 -10.16 1.29 5.84
CA LYS A 29 -11.18 2.28 6.17
C LYS A 29 -11.82 2.03 7.53
N GLU A 30 -12.23 0.79 7.81
CA GLU A 30 -12.88 0.42 9.07
C GLU A 30 -11.91 0.49 10.25
N LEU A 31 -10.63 0.16 10.05
CA LEU A 31 -9.59 0.36 11.06
C LEU A 31 -9.45 1.84 11.44
N VAL A 32 -9.35 2.72 10.44
CA VAL A 32 -9.23 4.17 10.65
C VAL A 32 -10.50 4.74 11.28
N ASP A 33 -11.69 4.34 10.81
CA ASP A 33 -12.96 4.86 11.32
C ASP A 33 -13.22 4.47 12.79
N ASN A 34 -12.67 3.35 13.26
CA ASN A 34 -12.81 2.88 14.65
C ASN A 34 -11.69 3.32 15.60
N THR A 35 -10.62 3.94 15.07
CA THR A 35 -9.50 4.42 15.89
C THR A 35 -9.78 5.83 16.38
N ASP A 36 -9.30 6.16 17.59
CA ASP A 36 -9.46 7.50 18.14
C ASP A 36 -8.75 8.55 17.26
N SER A 37 -9.37 9.73 17.10
CA SER A 37 -8.82 10.76 16.23
C SER A 37 -7.47 11.31 16.71
N GLU A 38 -7.21 11.32 18.03
CA GLU A 38 -5.92 11.76 18.56
C GLU A 38 -4.84 10.72 18.26
N ASP A 39 -5.17 9.43 18.34
CA ASP A 39 -4.26 8.34 18.00
C ASP A 39 -3.91 8.33 16.51
N ILE A 40 -4.91 8.54 15.63
CA ILE A 40 -4.68 8.67 14.18
C ILE A 40 -3.78 9.87 13.88
N ARG A 41 -4.04 11.00 14.55
CA ARG A 41 -3.27 12.22 14.36
C ARG A 41 -1.82 12.03 14.83
N ALA A 42 -1.61 11.43 15.99
CA ALA A 42 -0.28 11.13 16.51
C ALA A 42 0.47 10.17 15.58
N PHE A 43 -0.20 9.11 15.12
CA PHE A 43 0.37 8.17 14.14
C PHE A 43 0.77 8.87 12.85
N LEU A 44 -0.11 9.72 12.29
CA LEU A 44 0.18 10.46 11.07
C LEU A 44 1.36 11.42 11.27
N ILE A 45 1.40 12.17 12.37
CA ILE A 45 2.53 13.08 12.67
C ILE A 45 3.85 12.31 12.70
N ASN A 46 3.90 11.15 13.37
CA ASN A 46 5.09 10.32 13.43
C ASN A 46 5.49 9.81 12.03
N ALA A 47 4.53 9.25 11.27
CA ALA A 47 4.77 8.76 9.92
C ALA A 47 5.29 9.86 8.97
N LEU A 48 4.75 11.07 9.04
CA LEU A 48 5.20 12.20 8.22
C LEU A 48 6.54 12.77 8.69
N THR A 49 6.93 12.56 9.95
CA THR A 49 8.23 12.99 10.48
C THR A 49 9.34 12.04 10.03
N ASP A 50 9.06 10.74 10.03
CA ASP A 50 10.03 9.69 9.71
C ASP A 50 10.27 9.55 8.20
N ASP A 51 9.25 9.84 7.37
CA ASP A 51 9.31 9.73 5.91
C ASP A 51 9.09 11.09 5.21
N PRO A 52 10.18 11.76 4.78
CA PRO A 52 10.11 13.02 4.05
C PRO A 52 9.34 12.92 2.72
N MET A 53 9.32 11.74 2.10
CA MET A 53 8.63 11.49 0.82
C MET A 53 7.12 11.44 1.06
N LEU A 54 6.69 10.72 2.10
CA LEU A 54 5.29 10.68 2.53
C LEU A 54 4.78 12.07 2.95
N LEU A 55 5.61 12.87 3.63
CA LEU A 55 5.29 14.27 3.95
C LEU A 55 5.04 15.11 2.71
N GLN A 56 5.87 14.97 1.67
CA GLN A 56 5.70 15.71 0.43
C GLN A 56 4.42 15.33 -0.30
N GLN A 57 4.13 14.03 -0.43
CA GLN A 57 2.87 13.53 -1.00
C GLN A 57 1.66 14.05 -0.22
N PHE A 58 1.75 14.05 1.11
CA PHE A 58 0.68 14.57 1.96
C PHE A 58 0.47 16.07 1.74
N LYS A 59 1.54 16.88 1.66
CA LYS A 59 1.45 18.32 1.34
C LYS A 59 0.82 18.57 -0.02
N LEU A 60 1.20 17.82 -1.05
CA LEU A 60 0.64 17.89 -2.41
C LEU A 60 -0.85 17.60 -2.40
N LYS A 61 -1.25 16.50 -1.75
CA LYS A 61 -2.65 16.06 -1.69
C LYS A 61 -3.55 17.06 -0.95
N MET A 62 -3.04 17.67 0.11
CA MET A 62 -3.77 18.67 0.90
C MET A 62 -3.72 20.09 0.32
N ARG A 63 -3.02 20.30 -0.80
CA ARG A 63 -2.77 21.63 -1.38
C ARG A 63 -2.24 22.64 -0.35
N CYS A 64 -1.50 22.15 0.65
CA CYS A 64 -0.79 23.02 1.57
C CYS A 64 0.21 23.85 0.77
N GLY A 65 0.35 25.13 1.10
CA GLY A 65 1.30 26.01 0.42
C GLY A 65 2.70 25.39 0.43
N ILE A 66 3.17 24.98 -0.75
CA ILE A 66 4.51 24.44 -0.93
C ILE A 66 5.47 25.62 -0.78
N SER A 67 6.32 25.59 0.24
CA SER A 67 7.35 26.62 0.39
C SER A 67 8.41 26.49 -0.71
N SER A 68 9.17 27.57 -0.94
CA SER A 68 10.30 27.50 -1.87
C SER A 68 11.35 26.45 -1.44
N ASP A 69 11.50 26.22 -0.13
CA ASP A 69 12.42 25.22 0.40
C ASP A 69 11.90 23.80 0.16
N ASP A 70 10.60 23.58 0.33
CA ASP A 70 9.95 22.31 -0.01
C ASP A 70 10.13 21.98 -1.50
N LEU A 71 9.94 22.96 -2.39
CA LEU A 71 10.14 22.80 -3.83
C LEU A 71 11.61 22.47 -4.17
N LYS A 72 12.56 23.03 -3.43
CA LYS A 72 13.98 22.76 -3.62
C LYS A 72 14.32 21.32 -3.24
N ILE A 73 13.81 20.84 -2.11
CA ILE A 73 13.99 19.45 -1.69
C ILE A 73 13.33 18.51 -2.71
N TYR A 74 12.14 18.87 -3.20
CA TYR A 74 11.41 18.10 -4.21
C TYR A 74 12.21 17.97 -5.51
N LYS A 75 12.75 19.09 -6.00
CA LYS A 75 13.61 19.10 -7.19
C LYS A 75 14.86 18.26 -6.99
N GLN A 76 15.49 18.33 -5.82
CA GLN A 76 16.68 17.53 -5.50
C GLN A 76 16.38 16.03 -5.47
N ALA A 77 15.22 15.63 -4.97
CA ALA A 77 14.78 14.23 -4.98
C ALA A 77 14.57 13.72 -6.41
N ILE A 78 13.86 14.47 -7.25
CA ILE A 78 13.67 14.11 -8.67
C ILE A 78 15.01 14.09 -9.41
N ASP A 79 15.88 15.08 -9.19
CA ASP A 79 17.21 15.13 -9.79
C ASP A 79 18.06 13.92 -9.39
N ARG A 80 17.92 13.44 -8.14
CA ARG A 80 18.60 12.24 -7.67
C ARG A 80 18.08 11.00 -8.40
N ILE A 81 16.76 10.82 -8.50
CA ILE A 81 16.16 9.71 -9.25
C ILE A 81 16.63 9.73 -10.70
N GLY A 82 16.57 10.89 -11.36
CA GLY A 82 17.04 11.05 -12.73
C GLY A 82 18.51 10.66 -12.91
N LYS A 83 19.39 11.07 -11.99
CA LYS A 83 20.82 10.72 -12.02
C LYS A 83 21.10 9.23 -11.79
N CYS A 84 20.27 8.53 -11.04
CA CYS A 84 20.44 7.09 -10.82
C CYS A 84 20.24 6.28 -12.11
N TYR A 85 19.38 6.75 -13.02
CA TYR A 85 18.99 6.03 -14.25
C TYR A 85 19.55 6.64 -15.54
N ALA A 86 20.05 7.87 -15.49
CA ALA A 86 20.65 8.53 -16.64
C ALA A 86 22.09 8.07 -16.88
N ASP A 87 22.48 7.96 -18.15
CA ASP A 87 23.86 7.72 -18.54
C ASP A 87 24.73 8.98 -18.38
N LYS A 88 26.02 8.86 -18.74
CA LYS A 88 26.99 9.98 -18.66
C LYS A 88 26.62 11.21 -19.51
N TYR A 89 25.65 11.09 -20.40
CA TYR A 89 25.14 12.18 -21.25
C TYR A 89 23.79 12.72 -20.76
N GLY A 90 23.21 12.14 -19.70
CA GLY A 90 21.92 12.54 -19.15
C GLY A 90 20.72 11.86 -19.81
N TYR A 91 20.93 10.82 -20.63
CA TYR A 91 19.83 10.07 -21.26
C TYR A 91 19.48 8.83 -20.44
N ILE A 92 18.17 8.61 -20.24
CA ILE A 92 17.67 7.39 -19.65
C ILE A 92 17.40 6.41 -20.79
N SER A 93 18.11 5.28 -20.79
CA SER A 93 17.93 4.27 -21.82
C SER A 93 16.56 3.61 -21.73
N TYR A 94 16.09 3.00 -22.82
CA TYR A 94 14.83 2.24 -22.79
C TYR A 94 14.85 1.12 -21.72
N TYR A 95 16.00 0.49 -21.49
CA TYR A 95 16.14 -0.56 -20.48
C TYR A 95 15.94 -0.03 -19.06
N GLU A 96 16.55 1.12 -18.75
CA GLU A 96 16.43 1.78 -17.44
C GLU A 96 15.09 2.49 -17.24
N SER A 97 14.36 2.78 -18.32
CA SER A 97 13.13 3.57 -18.30
C SER A 97 12.03 3.00 -17.39
N ARG A 98 11.95 1.68 -17.26
CA ARG A 98 10.96 1.04 -16.38
C ARG A 98 11.31 1.25 -14.90
N GLY A 99 12.58 1.13 -14.54
CA GLY A 99 13.06 1.39 -13.18
C GLY A 99 12.84 2.84 -12.80
N PHE A 100 13.25 3.75 -13.70
CA PHE A 100 13.00 5.18 -13.55
C PHE A 100 11.52 5.51 -13.37
N TYR A 101 10.64 4.95 -14.23
CA TYR A 101 9.20 5.17 -14.13
C TYR A 101 8.64 4.69 -12.79
N ASN A 102 9.04 3.51 -12.31
CA ASN A 102 8.55 2.98 -11.06
C ASN A 102 8.97 3.87 -9.87
N GLU A 103 10.26 4.20 -9.75
CA GLU A 103 10.76 5.02 -8.63
C GLU A 103 10.19 6.45 -8.69
N LEU A 104 10.08 7.02 -9.89
CA LEU A 104 9.45 8.34 -10.05
C LEU A 104 7.95 8.30 -9.72
N SER A 105 7.24 7.25 -10.11
CA SER A 105 5.79 7.13 -9.83
C SER A 105 5.51 6.82 -8.37
N GLU A 106 6.43 6.17 -7.66
CA GLU A 106 6.35 5.99 -6.20
C GLU A 106 6.62 7.31 -5.46
N PHE A 107 7.42 8.20 -6.05
CA PHE A 107 7.70 9.53 -5.49
C PHE A 107 6.55 10.52 -5.69
N LEU A 108 5.95 10.57 -6.90
CA LEU A 108 4.90 11.50 -7.31
C LEU A 108 3.54 11.23 -6.65
#